data_AF-A0A1I3FYP4-F1
#
_entry.id   AF-A0A1I3FYP4-F1
#
_cell.length_a   1.000
_cell.length_b   1.000
_cell.length_c   1.000
_cell.angle_alpha   90.00
_cell.angle_beta   90.00
_cell.angle_gamma   90.00
#
_symmetry.space_group_name_H-M   'P 1'
#
loop_
_entity.id
_entity.type
_entity.pdbx_description
1 polymer ?
#
loop_
_entity_poly.entity_id
_entity_poly.type
_entity_poly.pdbx_seq_one_letter_code
_entity_poly.pdbx_strand_id
1 'polypeptide(L)'
;MSIRAVCPECQQVYKVADEKAGKRFQCKQCSGVVTIPAVAGVAVVPQAVAPVKKPVKKPMTTVAAPVAVEVEEPAVASPAKKKKKKTAPAAGKSSFGLSTLLMTYQRAFDFQGRSNRTEYFNFLLSVFWCKSLLS
;
A
#
# COMPACT_ATOMS: atom_id res chain seq x y z
N MET A 1 8.28 17.97 -2.25
CA MET A 1 6.93 18.55 -2.08
C MET A 1 5.92 17.56 -2.67
N SER A 2 4.67 17.93 -2.95
CA SER A 2 3.70 17.03 -3.59
C SER A 2 2.88 17.75 -4.64
N ILE A 3 2.71 17.13 -5.81
CA ILE A 3 1.92 17.62 -6.95
C ILE A 3 0.54 16.97 -6.90
N ARG A 4 -0.50 17.71 -7.31
CA ARG A 4 -1.85 17.15 -7.49
C ARG A 4 -2.02 16.79 -8.97
N ALA A 5 -2.29 15.52 -9.25
CA ALA A 5 -2.59 15.02 -10.59
C ALA A 5 -4.06 14.59 -10.66
N VAL A 6 -4.73 14.87 -11.77
CA VAL A 6 -6.12 14.47 -12.01
C VAL A 6 -6.13 13.39 -13.09
N CYS A 7 -6.85 12.30 -12.85
CA CYS A 7 -7.03 11.26 -13.87
C CYS A 7 -8.01 11.75 -14.95
N PRO A 8 -7.69 11.64 -16.26
CA PRO A 8 -8.59 12.09 -17.33
C PRO A 8 -9.84 11.20 -17.48
N GLU A 9 -9.76 9.92 -17.11
CA GLU A 9 -10.85 8.95 -17.27
C GLU A 9 -11.91 9.05 -16.17
N CYS A 10 -11.47 9.11 -14.91
CA CYS A 10 -12.36 9.08 -13.73
C CYS A 10 -12.38 10.37 -12.92
N GLN A 11 -11.60 11.39 -13.31
CA GLN A 11 -11.49 12.69 -12.64
C GLN A 11 -11.00 12.63 -11.18
N GLN A 12 -10.47 11.49 -10.75
CA GLN A 12 -9.96 11.32 -9.39
C GLN A 12 -8.67 12.13 -9.19
N VAL A 13 -8.61 12.86 -8.06
CA VAL A 13 -7.45 13.65 -7.67
C VAL A 13 -6.48 12.81 -6.86
N TYR A 14 -5.22 12.78 -7.29
CA TYR A 14 -4.12 12.08 -6.63
C TYR A 14 -3.06 13.06 -6.14
N LYS A 15 -2.56 12.84 -4.93
CA LYS A 15 -1.32 13.47 -4.45
C LYS A 15 -0.14 12.58 -4.80
N VAL A 16 0.77 13.08 -5.62
CA VAL A 16 1.96 12.35 -6.05
C VAL A 16 3.20 13.14 -5.65
N ALA A 17 4.28 12.43 -5.30
CA ALA A 17 5.57 13.05 -5.02
C ALA A 17 6.18 13.66 -6.30
N ASP A 18 6.94 14.75 -6.15
CA ASP A 18 7.63 15.41 -7.28
C ASP A 18 8.59 14.47 -8.02
N GLU A 19 9.15 13.47 -7.34
CA GLU A 19 10.03 12.45 -7.96
C GLU A 19 9.36 11.62 -9.06
N LYS A 20 8.02 11.64 -9.10
CA LYS A 20 7.22 10.99 -10.14
C LYS A 20 6.68 11.98 -11.17
N ALA A 21 7.03 13.27 -11.09
CA ALA A 21 6.68 14.24 -12.11
C ALA A 21 7.19 13.78 -13.49
N GLY A 22 6.35 13.89 -14.53
CA GLY A 22 6.66 13.41 -15.88
C GLY A 22 6.62 11.89 -16.07
N LYS A 23 6.39 11.10 -15.01
CA LYS A 23 6.19 9.64 -15.11
C LYS A 23 4.72 9.29 -15.34
N ARG A 24 4.49 8.11 -15.89
CA ARG A 24 3.16 7.52 -16.06
C ARG A 24 2.87 6.58 -14.88
N PHE A 25 1.66 6.62 -14.36
CA PHE A 25 1.21 5.70 -13.31
C PHE A 25 -0.19 5.17 -13.62
N GLN A 26 -0.54 4.06 -13.00
CA GLN A 26 -1.84 3.42 -13.18
C GLN A 26 -2.85 3.95 -12.16
N CYS A 27 -4.01 4.40 -12.63
CA CYS A 27 -5.10 4.87 -11.78
C CYS A 27 -5.66 3.70 -10.95
N LYS A 28 -5.84 3.91 -9.64
CA LYS A 28 -6.40 2.88 -8.74
C LYS A 28 -7.91 2.68 -8.88
N GLN A 29 -8.62 3.61 -9.52
CA GLN A 29 -10.08 3.58 -9.67
C GLN A 29 -10.48 2.95 -11.00
N CYS A 30 -9.94 3.44 -12.12
CA CYS A 30 -10.31 2.98 -13.46
C CYS A 30 -9.25 2.13 -14.16
N SER A 31 -8.09 1.88 -13.54
CA SER A 31 -6.93 1.18 -14.13
C SER A 31 -6.28 1.86 -15.36
N GLY A 32 -6.76 3.05 -15.77
CA GLY A 32 -6.20 3.83 -16.86
C GLY A 32 -4.78 4.34 -16.58
N VAL A 33 -4.01 4.56 -17.65
CA VAL A 33 -2.64 5.10 -17.56
C VAL A 33 -2.71 6.62 -17.53
N VAL A 34 -2.29 7.22 -16.41
CA VAL A 34 -2.30 8.67 -16.19
C VAL A 34 -0.88 9.20 -16.28
N THR A 35 -0.68 10.29 -17.03
CA THR A 35 0.60 10.99 -17.12
C THR A 35 0.63 12.14 -16.13
N ILE A 36 1.64 12.20 -15.26
CA ILE A 36 1.78 13.29 -14.28
C ILE A 36 2.35 14.51 -15.00
N PRO A 37 1.69 15.68 -14.95
CA PRO A 37 2.23 16.88 -15.54
C PRO A 37 3.55 17.25 -14.86
N ALA A 38 4.63 17.25 -15.64
CA ALA A 38 5.91 17.79 -15.19
C ALA A 38 5.80 19.31 -15.23
N VAL A 39 5.91 19.96 -14.07
CA VAL A 39 6.04 21.42 -14.05
C VAL A 39 7.34 21.74 -14.78
N ALA A 40 7.26 22.43 -15.91
CA ALA A 40 8.36 22.66 -16.85
C ALA A 40 9.53 23.52 -16.32
N GLY A 41 9.66 23.69 -15.00
CA GLY A 41 10.65 24.55 -14.36
C GLY A 41 11.98 23.88 -14.03
N VAL A 42 12.07 22.56 -14.09
CA VAL A 42 13.34 21.86 -13.87
C VAL A 42 13.45 20.77 -14.93
N ALA A 43 14.05 21.12 -16.05
CA ALA A 43 14.60 20.12 -16.96
C ALA A 43 15.67 19.35 -16.17
N VAL A 44 15.25 18.30 -15.49
CA VAL A 44 16.15 17.25 -15.04
C VAL A 44 16.67 16.65 -16.33
N VAL A 45 17.78 17.19 -16.82
CA VAL A 45 18.57 16.59 -17.89
C VAL A 45 18.68 15.13 -17.47
N PRO A 46 18.14 14.18 -18.25
CA PRO A 46 18.29 12.78 -17.92
C PRO A 46 19.80 12.58 -17.81
N GLN A 47 20.30 12.43 -16.58
CA GLN A 47 21.65 11.95 -16.39
C GLN A 47 21.62 10.61 -17.08
N ALA A 48 22.19 10.60 -18.28
CA ALA A 48 22.44 9.42 -19.05
C ALA A 48 23.39 8.60 -18.19
N VAL A 49 22.81 7.79 -17.31
CA VAL A 49 23.52 6.77 -16.59
C VAL A 49 24.06 5.90 -17.70
N ALA A 50 25.35 6.08 -17.99
CA ALA A 50 26.03 5.36 -19.04
C ALA A 50 25.68 3.88 -18.89
N PRO A 51 25.28 3.19 -19.97
CA PRO A 51 24.94 1.78 -19.90
C PRO A 51 26.17 1.06 -19.36
N VAL A 52 26.10 0.61 -18.10
CA VAL A 52 27.14 -0.22 -17.49
C VAL A 52 27.15 -1.51 -18.30
N LYS A 53 28.07 -1.59 -19.26
CA LYS A 53 28.44 -2.79 -19.99
C LYS A 53 28.98 -3.81 -18.99
N LYS A 54 28.09 -4.53 -18.29
CA LYS A 54 28.46 -5.78 -17.65
C LYS A 54 28.56 -6.84 -18.75
N PRO A 55 29.68 -7.55 -18.85
CA PRO A 55 29.91 -8.53 -19.91
C PRO A 55 28.92 -9.68 -19.76
N VAL A 56 28.27 -9.98 -20.87
CA VAL A 56 27.42 -11.14 -21.09
C VAL A 56 28.26 -12.40 -20.88
N LYS A 57 27.99 -13.14 -19.80
CA LYS A 57 28.18 -14.60 -19.79
C LYS A 57 26.80 -15.23 -20.01
N LYS A 58 26.55 -15.65 -21.24
CA LYS A 58 25.63 -16.75 -21.57
C LYS A 58 26.53 -17.94 -21.97
N PRO A 59 26.07 -19.21 -21.97
CA PRO A 59 24.67 -19.61 -22.10
C PRO A 59 24.23 -20.87 -21.32
N MET A 60 22.91 -21.10 -21.41
CA MET A 60 22.21 -22.39 -21.34
C MET A 60 22.03 -23.07 -19.97
N THR A 61 20.79 -23.08 -19.50
CA THR A 61 20.10 -24.37 -19.33
C THR A 61 18.62 -24.23 -19.70
N THR A 62 18.31 -25.06 -20.69
CA THR A 62 17.08 -25.51 -21.33
C THR A 62 15.93 -25.87 -20.37
N VAL A 63 14.74 -25.35 -20.72
CA VAL A 63 13.38 -25.94 -20.69
C VAL A 63 13.01 -26.94 -19.59
N ALA A 64 11.97 -26.59 -18.81
CA ALA A 64 10.83 -27.48 -18.55
C ALA A 64 9.56 -26.63 -18.32
N ALA A 65 8.71 -26.60 -19.34
CA ALA A 65 7.28 -26.28 -19.21
C ALA A 65 6.54 -27.46 -18.55
N PRO A 66 5.22 -27.41 -18.39
CA PRO A 66 4.44 -26.68 -17.41
C PRO A 66 3.83 -27.65 -16.38
N VAL A 67 3.98 -27.40 -15.08
CA VAL A 67 3.19 -28.11 -14.07
C VAL A 67 1.84 -27.39 -13.96
N ALA A 68 0.84 -27.98 -14.61
CA ALA A 68 -0.55 -27.77 -14.25
C ALA A 68 -0.72 -28.11 -12.77
N VAL A 69 -0.96 -27.09 -11.95
CA VAL A 69 -1.67 -27.24 -10.68
C VAL A 69 -2.97 -26.47 -10.85
N GLU A 70 -3.90 -27.15 -11.49
CA GLU A 70 -5.30 -27.11 -11.11
C GLU A 70 -5.37 -27.69 -9.69
N VAL A 71 -5.87 -26.91 -8.73
CA VAL A 71 -6.64 -27.34 -7.54
C VAL A 71 -6.90 -26.12 -6.65
N GLU A 72 -8.20 -25.86 -6.49
CA GLU A 72 -8.90 -25.17 -5.40
C GLU A 72 -8.83 -23.64 -5.30
N GLU A 73 -9.88 -23.06 -5.89
CA GLU A 73 -10.69 -22.00 -5.30
C GLU A 73 -11.18 -22.41 -3.89
N PRO A 74 -10.71 -21.79 -2.79
CA PRO A 74 -11.47 -21.84 -1.55
C PRO A 74 -12.60 -20.82 -1.66
N ALA A 75 -13.69 -21.26 -2.29
CA ALA A 75 -15.02 -20.80 -1.96
C ALA A 75 -15.29 -21.21 -0.50
N VAL A 76 -14.88 -20.38 0.47
CA VAL A 76 -15.38 -20.53 1.83
C VAL A 76 -15.62 -19.19 2.50
N ALA A 77 -16.92 -18.95 2.68
CA ALA A 77 -17.52 -18.27 3.83
C ALA A 77 -17.37 -16.75 3.90
N SER A 78 -18.36 -16.09 3.31
CA SER A 78 -19.04 -14.99 4.00
C SER A 78 -19.21 -15.31 5.49
N PRO A 79 -18.63 -14.55 6.43
CA PRO A 79 -18.99 -14.69 7.82
C PRO A 79 -20.43 -14.23 8.00
N ALA A 80 -21.24 -15.20 8.42
CA ALA A 80 -22.61 -15.06 8.82
C ALA A 80 -22.84 -13.83 9.71
N LYS A 81 -23.98 -13.18 9.47
CA LYS A 81 -24.62 -12.20 10.36
C LYS A 81 -24.67 -12.75 11.79
N LYS A 82 -23.69 -12.40 12.64
CA LYS A 82 -23.80 -12.58 14.09
C LYS A 82 -24.89 -11.64 14.59
N LYS A 83 -26.00 -12.26 14.98
CA LYS A 83 -27.12 -11.63 15.69
C LYS A 83 -26.59 -10.77 16.83
N LYS A 84 -27.12 -9.54 16.89
CA LYS A 84 -27.27 -8.70 18.08
C LYS A 84 -27.41 -9.57 19.34
N LYS A 85 -26.41 -9.53 20.24
CA LYS A 85 -26.67 -9.68 21.67
C LYS A 85 -26.48 -8.30 22.27
N LYS A 86 -27.61 -7.63 22.53
CA LYS A 86 -27.69 -6.49 23.42
C LYS A 86 -27.29 -6.98 24.81
N THR A 87 -26.02 -6.91 25.15
CA THR A 87 -25.59 -6.88 26.55
C THR A 87 -25.28 -5.43 26.85
N ALA A 88 -26.18 -4.79 27.59
CA ALA A 88 -25.94 -3.49 28.17
C ALA A 88 -24.74 -3.58 29.12
N PRO A 89 -23.64 -2.84 28.91
CA PRO A 89 -22.70 -2.60 29.98
C PRO A 89 -23.31 -1.55 30.90
N ALA A 90 -23.51 -1.96 32.15
CA ALA A 90 -23.78 -1.07 33.26
C ALA A 90 -22.76 0.08 33.26
N ALA A 91 -23.28 1.28 33.56
CA ALA A 91 -22.54 2.52 33.69
C ALA A 91 -21.36 2.39 34.68
N GLY A 92 -20.17 2.07 34.16
CA GLY A 92 -18.91 2.12 34.89
C GLY A 92 -18.04 3.24 34.32
N LYS A 93 -17.98 4.36 35.04
CA LYS A 93 -17.22 5.56 34.69
C LYS A 93 -15.71 5.25 34.71
N SER A 94 -15.08 5.09 33.55
CA SER A 94 -13.62 5.24 33.42
C SER A 94 -13.29 5.97 32.12
N SER A 95 -13.40 7.30 32.20
CA SER A 95 -13.19 8.29 31.14
C SER A 95 -11.77 8.33 30.56
N PHE A 96 -10.85 7.50 31.06
CA PHE A 96 -9.43 7.52 30.65
C PHE A 96 -9.08 6.51 29.54
N GLY A 97 -9.94 5.53 29.23
CA GLY A 97 -9.63 4.51 28.21
C GLY A 97 -10.03 4.89 26.78
N LEU A 98 -11.10 5.65 26.60
CA LEU A 98 -11.70 5.87 25.28
C LEU A 98 -10.86 6.83 24.41
N SER A 99 -10.20 7.82 25.04
CA SER A 99 -9.38 8.80 24.32
C SER A 99 -8.11 8.16 23.76
N THR A 100 -7.48 7.26 24.52
CA THR A 100 -6.31 6.50 24.06
C THR A 100 -6.66 5.56 22.91
N LEU A 101 -7.83 4.91 22.98
CA LEU A 101 -8.29 4.00 21.93
C LEU A 101 -8.64 4.75 20.64
N LEU A 102 -9.29 5.92 20.74
CA LEU A 102 -9.55 6.80 19.59
C LEU A 102 -8.25 7.34 18.98
N MET A 103 -7.29 7.80 19.79
CA MET A 103 -5.99 8.28 19.32
C MET A 103 -5.19 7.19 18.60
N THR A 104 -5.24 5.95 19.09
CA THR A 104 -4.57 4.82 18.44
C THR A 104 -5.24 4.45 17.12
N TYR A 105 -6.57 4.49 17.08
CA TYR A 105 -7.36 4.18 15.89
C TYR A 105 -7.18 5.24 14.78
N GLN A 106 -7.14 6.52 15.16
CA GLN A 106 -6.89 7.62 14.22
C GLN A 106 -5.51 7.50 13.57
N ARG A 107 -4.48 7.13 14.35
CA ARG A 107 -3.10 6.98 13.88
C ARG A 107 -2.92 5.78 12.93
N ALA A 108 -3.67 4.70 13.15
CA ALA A 108 -3.69 3.54 12.26
C ALA A 108 -4.32 3.86 10.89
N PHE A 109 -5.36 4.69 10.87
CA PHE A 109 -6.05 5.07 9.62
C PHE A 109 -5.22 6.03 8.75
N ASP A 110 -4.46 6.95 9.35
CA ASP A 110 -3.58 7.86 8.61
C ASP A 110 -2.41 7.10 7.93
N PHE A 111 -1.94 6.02 8.57
CA PHE A 111 -0.86 5.17 8.02
C PHE A 111 -1.29 4.41 6.76
N GLN A 112 -2.58 4.07 6.65
CA GLN A 112 -3.13 3.37 5.49
C GLN A 112 -3.24 4.26 4.25
N GLY A 113 -3.26 5.59 4.43
CA GLY A 113 -3.38 6.56 3.34
C GLY A 113 -2.06 6.96 2.68
N ARG A 114 -0.89 6.72 3.30
CA ARG A 114 0.37 7.36 2.88
C ARG A 114 1.60 6.47 2.63
N SER A 115 1.67 5.22 3.12
CA SER A 115 2.95 4.48 3.11
C SER A 115 2.94 3.14 2.37
N ASN A 116 4.08 2.88 1.70
CA ASN A 116 4.47 1.60 1.10
C ASN A 116 4.20 0.43 2.05
N ARG A 117 3.70 -0.67 1.49
CA ARG A 117 3.33 -1.93 2.18
C ARG A 117 4.41 -2.48 3.12
N THR A 118 5.67 -2.11 2.91
CA THR A 118 6.85 -2.49 3.71
C THR A 118 6.90 -1.85 5.10
N GLU A 119 6.42 -0.62 5.27
CA GLU A 119 6.45 0.07 6.57
C GLU A 119 5.40 -0.51 7.54
N TYR A 120 4.24 -0.91 7.01
CA TYR A 120 3.18 -1.54 7.79
C TYR A 120 3.63 -2.90 8.37
N PHE A 121 4.42 -3.65 7.59
CA PHE A 121 4.97 -4.94 8.01
C PHE A 121 6.00 -4.77 9.13
N ASN A 122 6.90 -3.78 9.03
CA ASN A 122 7.87 -3.49 10.10
C ASN A 122 7.19 -3.01 11.39
N PHE A 123 6.13 -2.20 11.29
CA PHE A 123 5.38 -1.75 12.45
C PHE A 123 4.68 -2.91 13.17
N LEU A 124 4.04 -3.80 12.41
CA LEU A 124 3.42 -5.01 12.97
C LEU A 124 4.46 -5.94 13.62
N LEU A 125 5.62 -6.15 12.99
CA LEU A 125 6.71 -6.92 13.59
C LEU A 125 7.18 -6.31 14.91
N SER A 126 7.35 -4.98 14.96
CA SER A 126 7.79 -4.27 16.16
C SER A 126 6.80 -4.41 17.31
N VAL A 127 5.49 -4.25 17.04
CA VAL A 127 4.43 -4.42 18.05
C VAL A 127 4.36 -5.87 18.53
N PHE A 128 4.53 -6.83 17.63
CA PHE A 128 4.53 -8.26 17.98
C PHE A 128 5.74 -8.62 18.86
N TRP A 129 6.92 -8.08 18.54
CA TRP A 129 8.14 -8.31 19.32
C TRP A 129 8.10 -7.66 20.70
N CYS A 130 7.59 -6.42 20.80
CA CYS A 130 7.37 -5.77 22.10
C CYS A 130 6.43 -6.55 23.01
N LYS A 131 5.39 -7.17 22.45
CA LYS A 131 4.43 -7.95 23.24
C LYS A 131 5.01 -9.29 23.72
N SER A 132 5.96 -9.85 22.96
CA SER A 132 6.64 -11.10 23.33
C SER A 132 7.76 -10.91 24.35
N LEU A 133 8.33 -9.70 24.49
CA LEU A 133 9.33 -9.39 25.53
C LEU A 133 8.72 -9.04 26.89
N LEU A 134 7.42 -8.70 26.92
CA LEU A 134 6.72 -8.28 28.13
C LEU A 134 5.93 -9.40 28.81
N SER A 135 5.97 -10.62 28.26
CA SER A 135 5.21 -11.78 28.70
C SER A 135 6.12 -12.93 29.09
#